data_AF-A0A8K0A3X0-F1
#
_entry.id   AF-A0A8K0A3X0-F1
#
_cell.length_a   1.000
_cell.length_b   1.000
_cell.length_c   1.000
_cell.angle_alpha   90.00
_cell.angle_beta   90.00
_cell.angle_gamma   90.00
#
_symmetry.space_group_name_H-M   'P 1'
#
loop_
_entity.id
_entity.type
_entity.pdbx_description
1 polymer ?
#
loop_
_entity_poly.entity_id
_entity_poly.type
_entity_poly.pdbx_seq_one_letter_code
_entity_poly.pdbx_strand_id
1 'polypeptide(L)'
;MFNQHPDFFYMFEPLHSLGVAAKRRDATAREATEHLKARILYDVISCNFSAWEYHFKTYFKDEDFGGWQHSRDIQQACYISEKYFKLSISFKKICPLLYQDIPAVLNAICVRRKHSAVTLAQARNFASLSTLLREPNQRASSPSGGLTVADEQLLREEGLYPVISRAGGEPAFSTSGPDVRLLLLVRDPRAWVTSRLRQLYENVTQFQPGHVTVARPQDYCDWVLAITGSEPTSRMNNTWSKPHGLQGRFAAVRHEDVVDRPLQMARKVYRFVGLPLHLRVVSWLQKNTGNERTSPDMFSSRRNLQEPVDSWRAILTFAAIKKIQEMASCRTVMGMFSYKMVRHVADLNSTVKSRKGEKREDVSTS
;
A
#
# COMPACT_ATOMS: atom_id res chain seq x y z
N MET A 1 2.79 5.53 7.48
CA MET A 1 2.90 5.47 8.96
C MET A 1 3.51 4.16 9.47
N PHE A 2 3.07 2.98 9.03
CA PHE A 2 3.61 1.69 9.50
C PHE A 2 5.11 1.50 9.21
N ASN A 3 5.59 1.98 8.06
CA ASN A 3 7.03 2.03 7.72
C ASN A 3 7.90 2.72 8.80
N GLN A 4 7.31 3.60 9.62
CA GLN A 4 7.99 4.35 10.67
C GLN A 4 7.88 3.70 12.05
N HIS A 5 7.11 2.61 12.18
CA HIS A 5 6.91 1.89 13.43
C HIS A 5 7.95 0.78 13.58
N PRO A 6 8.74 0.73 14.67
CA PRO A 6 9.87 -0.20 14.80
C PRO A 6 9.46 -1.68 14.83
N ASP A 7 8.26 -1.98 15.33
CA ASP A 7 7.80 -3.38 15.45
C ASP A 7 7.20 -3.95 14.15
N PHE A 8 7.07 -3.14 13.10
CA PHE A 8 6.59 -3.61 11.79
C PHE A 8 7.76 -3.96 10.87
N PHE A 9 7.67 -5.11 10.20
CA PHE A 9 8.34 -5.39 8.94
C PHE A 9 7.52 -4.73 7.83
N TYR A 10 8.08 -3.74 7.16
CA TYR A 10 7.39 -3.01 6.11
C TYR A 10 8.00 -3.23 4.74
N MET A 11 7.13 -3.58 3.77
CA MET A 11 7.52 -3.73 2.37
C MET A 11 6.56 -2.95 1.45
N PHE A 12 7.12 -2.07 0.63
CA PHE A 12 6.38 -1.30 -0.36
C PHE A 12 6.24 -2.11 -1.64
N GLU A 13 5.00 -2.35 -2.07
CA GLU A 13 4.65 -2.88 -3.39
C GLU A 13 5.42 -4.17 -3.77
N PRO A 14 5.44 -5.21 -2.90
CA PRO A 14 6.18 -6.44 -3.16
C PRO A 14 5.70 -7.20 -4.40
N LEU A 15 4.57 -6.85 -4.99
CA LEU A 15 4.02 -7.49 -6.19
C LEU A 15 4.36 -6.75 -7.50
N HIS A 16 5.13 -5.66 -7.44
CA HIS A 16 5.39 -4.78 -8.59
C HIS A 16 5.94 -5.53 -9.82
N SER A 17 6.95 -6.39 -9.63
CA SER A 17 7.58 -7.16 -10.71
C SER A 17 6.61 -8.08 -11.45
N LEU A 18 5.58 -8.62 -10.76
CA LEU A 18 4.52 -9.40 -11.40
C LEU A 18 3.53 -8.53 -12.18
N GLY A 19 3.25 -7.33 -11.70
CA GLY A 19 2.38 -6.36 -12.37
C GLY A 19 2.93 -5.92 -13.74
N VAL A 20 4.24 -5.80 -13.87
CA VAL A 20 4.92 -5.49 -15.15
C VAL A 20 4.80 -6.66 -16.12
N ALA A 21 5.03 -7.90 -15.66
CA ALA A 21 4.96 -9.10 -16.50
C ALA A 21 3.54 -9.43 -16.98
N ALA A 22 2.52 -9.20 -16.13
CA ALA A 22 1.12 -9.53 -16.42
C ALA A 22 0.50 -8.70 -17.57
N LYS A 23 1.01 -7.48 -17.82
CA LYS A 23 0.52 -6.59 -18.89
C LYS A 23 0.71 -7.20 -20.30
N ARG A 24 1.53 -8.25 -20.44
CA ARG A 24 1.90 -8.87 -21.72
C ARG A 24 1.22 -10.21 -22.00
N ARG A 25 0.29 -10.68 -21.16
CA ARG A 25 -0.24 -12.06 -21.24
C ARG A 25 -1.75 -12.15 -21.44
N ASP A 26 -2.17 -13.33 -21.93
CA ASP A 26 -3.56 -13.77 -22.16
C ASP A 26 -4.34 -14.06 -20.87
N ALA A 27 -5.61 -14.45 -20.99
CA ALA A 27 -6.55 -14.55 -19.87
C ALA A 27 -6.18 -15.66 -18.85
N THR A 28 -5.76 -16.83 -19.31
CA THR A 28 -5.31 -17.96 -18.47
C THR A 28 -4.03 -17.62 -17.71
N ALA A 29 -3.08 -16.92 -18.33
CA ALA A 29 -1.88 -16.46 -17.64
C ALA A 29 -2.18 -15.37 -16.58
N ARG A 30 -3.26 -14.60 -16.73
CA ARG A 30 -3.68 -13.61 -15.72
C ARG A 30 -4.17 -14.29 -14.45
N GLU A 31 -4.96 -15.36 -14.55
CA GLU A 31 -5.47 -16.11 -13.39
C GLU A 31 -4.35 -16.83 -12.61
N ALA A 32 -3.40 -17.46 -13.31
CA ALA A 32 -2.21 -18.04 -12.69
C ALA A 32 -1.35 -16.99 -11.97
N THR A 33 -1.32 -15.75 -12.50
CA THR A 33 -0.61 -14.62 -11.88
C THR A 33 -1.28 -14.17 -10.58
N GLU A 34 -2.60 -14.25 -10.46
CA GLU A 34 -3.30 -13.85 -9.23
C GLU A 34 -3.08 -14.82 -8.07
N HIS A 35 -3.04 -16.13 -8.32
CA HIS A 35 -2.67 -17.12 -7.30
C HIS A 35 -1.25 -16.90 -6.79
N LEU A 36 -0.32 -16.57 -7.70
CA LEU A 36 1.06 -16.25 -7.36
C LEU A 36 1.16 -15.01 -6.46
N LYS A 37 0.38 -13.96 -6.77
CA LYS A 37 0.32 -12.74 -5.95
C LYS A 37 -0.16 -13.04 -4.54
N ALA A 38 -1.22 -13.84 -4.40
CA ALA A 38 -1.74 -14.23 -3.08
C ALA A 38 -0.68 -15.01 -2.30
N ARG A 39 -0.01 -15.98 -2.95
CA ARG A 39 1.04 -16.76 -2.31
C ARG A 39 2.24 -15.91 -1.88
N ILE A 40 2.74 -15.02 -2.74
CA ILE A 40 3.84 -14.12 -2.38
C ILE A 40 3.48 -13.26 -1.17
N LEU A 41 2.25 -12.72 -1.13
CA LEU A 41 1.81 -11.92 0.01
C LEU A 41 1.72 -12.75 1.29
N TYR A 42 1.20 -13.98 1.21
CA TYR A 42 1.18 -14.91 2.35
C TYR A 42 2.58 -15.11 2.91
N ASP A 43 3.51 -15.42 2.02
CA ASP A 43 4.89 -15.74 2.33
C ASP A 43 5.65 -14.51 2.87
N VAL A 44 5.41 -13.31 2.32
CA VAL A 44 5.93 -12.04 2.88
C VAL A 44 5.39 -11.78 4.29
N ILE A 45 4.08 -11.96 4.50
CA ILE A 45 3.45 -11.73 5.82
C ILE A 45 3.95 -12.74 6.85
N SER A 46 4.19 -13.98 6.42
CA SER A 46 4.67 -15.09 7.25
C SER A 46 6.20 -15.19 7.33
N CYS A 47 6.92 -14.19 6.82
CA CYS A 47 8.38 -14.14 6.78
C CYS A 47 9.08 -15.29 6.02
N ASN A 48 8.41 -15.96 5.08
CA ASN A 48 8.98 -17.05 4.30
C ASN A 48 9.40 -16.59 2.89
N PHE A 49 10.67 -16.26 2.69
CA PHE A 49 11.16 -15.72 1.40
C PHE A 49 11.80 -16.76 0.47
N SER A 50 11.88 -18.03 0.90
CA SER A 50 12.70 -19.07 0.26
C SER A 50 12.30 -19.40 -1.18
N ALA A 51 11.01 -19.32 -1.52
CA ALA A 51 10.49 -19.68 -2.85
C ALA A 51 10.58 -18.55 -3.90
N TRP A 52 11.06 -17.37 -3.53
CA TRP A 52 10.84 -16.13 -4.28
C TRP A 52 12.11 -15.41 -4.72
N GLU A 53 13.23 -16.13 -4.82
CA GLU A 53 14.54 -15.57 -5.15
C GLU A 53 14.50 -14.71 -6.44
N TYR A 54 13.98 -15.26 -7.54
CA TYR A 54 13.89 -14.54 -8.81
C TYR A 54 12.96 -13.32 -8.74
N HIS A 55 11.85 -13.45 -8.01
CA HIS A 55 10.87 -12.39 -7.85
C HIS A 55 11.48 -11.19 -7.12
N PHE A 56 12.14 -11.44 -5.99
CA PHE A 56 12.79 -10.39 -5.21
C PHE A 56 14.05 -9.87 -5.89
N LYS A 57 14.82 -10.70 -6.61
CA LYS A 57 15.91 -10.23 -7.48
C LYS A 57 15.45 -9.11 -8.42
N THR A 58 14.30 -9.28 -9.08
CA THR A 58 13.74 -8.22 -9.93
C THR A 58 13.29 -7.00 -9.13
N TYR A 59 12.66 -7.21 -7.96
CA TYR A 59 12.26 -6.13 -7.06
C TYR A 59 13.43 -5.22 -6.64
N PHE A 60 14.60 -5.80 -6.33
CA PHE A 60 15.79 -5.05 -5.92
C PHE A 60 16.55 -4.41 -7.08
N LYS A 61 16.40 -4.93 -8.31
CA LYS A 61 17.06 -4.43 -9.53
C LYS A 61 16.37 -3.23 -10.18
N ASP A 62 15.06 -3.07 -9.97
CA ASP A 62 14.28 -2.03 -10.64
C ASP A 62 14.58 -0.65 -10.02
N GLU A 63 15.54 0.07 -10.62
CA GLU A 63 15.99 1.38 -10.16
C GLU A 63 14.89 2.46 -10.25
N ASP A 64 14.00 2.34 -11.25
CA ASP A 64 12.92 3.31 -11.51
C ASP A 64 11.74 3.13 -10.54
N PHE A 65 11.55 1.92 -10.03
CA PHE A 65 10.46 1.60 -9.11
C PHE A 65 10.69 2.11 -7.68
N GLY A 66 11.95 2.14 -7.24
CA GLY A 66 12.30 2.70 -5.93
C GLY A 66 11.83 1.86 -4.73
N GLY A 67 11.43 0.60 -4.91
CA GLY A 67 10.75 -0.20 -3.88
C GLY A 67 11.54 -0.36 -2.59
N TRP A 68 12.84 -0.64 -2.71
CA TRP A 68 13.73 -0.77 -1.57
C TRP A 68 13.96 0.58 -0.88
N GLN A 69 14.04 1.69 -1.61
CA GLN A 69 14.16 3.05 -1.04
C GLN A 69 12.90 3.48 -0.27
N HIS A 70 11.74 2.92 -0.60
CA HIS A 70 10.49 3.23 0.11
C HIS A 70 10.22 2.29 1.30
N SER A 71 11.09 1.32 1.56
CA SER A 71 10.87 0.28 2.56
C SER A 71 12.00 0.26 3.60
N ARG A 72 11.74 0.74 4.84
CA ARG A 72 12.78 0.90 5.87
C ARG A 72 13.53 -0.40 6.16
N ASP A 73 12.81 -1.52 6.29
CA ASP A 73 13.42 -2.80 6.62
C ASP A 73 14.26 -3.35 5.45
N ILE A 74 13.91 -2.97 4.22
CA ILE A 74 14.70 -3.29 3.03
C ILE A 74 15.94 -2.39 2.95
N GLN A 75 15.83 -1.09 3.26
CA GLN A 75 17.00 -0.22 3.40
C GLN A 75 17.95 -0.73 4.48
N GLN A 76 17.43 -1.28 5.59
CA GLN A 76 18.23 -1.92 6.61
C GLN A 76 18.97 -3.14 6.06
N ALA A 77 18.32 -3.99 5.25
CA ALA A 77 18.97 -5.10 4.56
C ALA A 77 20.13 -4.62 3.66
N CYS A 78 19.89 -3.57 2.86
CA CYS A 78 20.89 -2.96 1.99
C CYS A 78 22.10 -2.42 2.78
N TYR A 79 21.84 -1.69 3.88
CA TYR A 79 22.88 -1.12 4.75
C TYR A 79 23.73 -2.21 5.43
N ILE A 80 23.08 -3.26 5.92
CA ILE A 80 23.75 -4.42 6.52
C ILE A 80 24.72 -5.04 5.49
N SER A 81 24.24 -5.27 4.27
CA SER A 81 25.05 -5.82 3.18
C SER A 81 26.25 -4.95 2.83
N GLU A 82 26.06 -3.63 2.70
CA GLU A 82 27.14 -2.67 2.40
C GLU A 82 28.28 -2.75 3.41
N LYS A 83 27.92 -2.83 4.71
CA LYS A 83 28.87 -2.92 5.82
C LYS A 83 29.62 -4.26 5.83
N TYR A 84 28.93 -5.38 5.58
CA TYR A 84 29.55 -6.71 5.55
C TYR A 84 30.55 -6.86 4.41
N PHE A 85 30.20 -6.41 3.20
CA PHE A 85 31.08 -6.55 2.04
C PHE A 85 32.18 -5.47 1.96
N LYS A 86 32.28 -4.57 2.96
CA LYS A 86 33.21 -3.42 2.97
C LYS A 86 33.18 -2.64 1.65
N LEU A 87 32.00 -2.57 1.05
CA LEU A 87 31.80 -2.00 -0.26
C LEU A 87 31.86 -0.48 -0.13
N SER A 88 33.02 0.11 -0.47
CA SER A 88 33.16 1.56 -0.65
C SER A 88 32.53 1.96 -1.98
N ILE A 89 31.20 1.88 -2.08
CA ILE A 89 30.52 2.15 -3.34
C ILE A 89 29.80 3.49 -3.28
N SER A 90 30.23 4.42 -4.14
CA SER A 90 29.58 5.71 -4.43
C SER A 90 28.17 5.60 -5.07
N PHE A 91 27.63 4.39 -5.24
CA PHE A 91 26.35 4.13 -5.92
C PHE A 91 25.20 4.13 -4.93
N LYS A 92 24.83 5.33 -4.44
CA LYS A 92 23.63 5.55 -3.60
C LYS A 92 22.29 5.09 -4.21
N LYS A 93 22.31 4.54 -5.43
CA LYS A 93 21.11 4.18 -6.22
C LYS A 93 20.82 2.68 -6.26
N ILE A 94 21.76 1.81 -5.90
CA ILE A 94 21.60 0.35 -5.99
C ILE A 94 21.77 -0.27 -4.60
N CYS A 95 20.86 -1.16 -4.23
CA CYS A 95 20.98 -1.93 -3.00
C CYS A 95 22.12 -2.96 -3.16
N PRO A 96 23.20 -2.93 -2.33
CA PRO A 96 24.35 -3.82 -2.49
C PRO A 96 24.11 -5.23 -1.92
N LEU A 97 22.85 -5.69 -1.87
CA LEU A 97 22.48 -7.01 -1.38
C LEU A 97 22.67 -8.05 -2.48
N LEU A 98 23.50 -9.05 -2.25
CA LEU A 98 23.72 -10.13 -3.23
C LEU A 98 22.45 -10.95 -3.40
N TYR A 99 22.16 -11.37 -4.63
CA TYR A 99 20.90 -12.05 -4.95
C TYR A 99 20.67 -13.33 -4.15
N GLN A 100 21.75 -14.09 -3.92
CA GLN A 100 21.74 -15.32 -3.14
C GLN A 100 21.40 -15.09 -1.65
N ASP A 101 21.70 -13.89 -1.12
CA ASP A 101 21.50 -13.56 0.29
C ASP A 101 20.12 -12.93 0.57
N ILE A 102 19.39 -12.52 -0.48
CA ILE A 102 18.10 -11.85 -0.35
C ILE A 102 17.12 -12.64 0.54
N PRO A 103 16.86 -13.94 0.31
CA PRO A 103 15.88 -14.66 1.12
C PRO A 103 16.30 -14.76 2.59
N ALA A 104 17.58 -15.00 2.86
CA ALA A 104 18.11 -15.17 4.21
C ALA A 104 18.05 -13.85 5.00
N VAL A 105 18.50 -12.74 4.41
CA VAL A 105 18.50 -11.43 5.06
C VAL A 105 17.08 -10.92 5.29
N LEU A 106 16.17 -11.07 4.32
CA LEU A 106 14.77 -10.67 4.50
C LEU A 106 14.09 -11.47 5.60
N ASN A 107 14.30 -12.80 5.64
CA ASN A 107 13.79 -13.65 6.70
C ASN A 107 14.31 -13.19 8.07
N ALA A 108 15.63 -12.99 8.20
CA ALA A 108 16.28 -12.61 9.46
C ALA A 108 15.84 -11.23 10.00
N ILE A 109 15.44 -10.30 9.13
CA ILE A 109 14.87 -9.01 9.54
C ILE A 109 13.38 -9.17 9.88
N CYS A 110 12.63 -9.90 9.07
CA CYS A 110 11.18 -10.06 9.22
C CYS A 110 10.81 -10.76 10.54
N VAL A 111 11.46 -11.88 10.87
CA VAL A 111 11.14 -12.65 12.09
C VAL A 111 11.43 -11.92 13.40
N ARG A 112 12.19 -10.82 13.35
CA ARG A 112 12.47 -9.94 14.50
C ARG A 112 11.41 -8.87 14.72
N ARG A 113 10.49 -8.70 13.76
CA ARG A 113 9.38 -7.76 13.84
C ARG A 113 8.15 -8.51 14.37
N LYS A 114 7.31 -7.81 15.12
CA LYS A 114 6.09 -8.40 15.70
C LYS A 114 4.93 -8.44 14.69
N HIS A 115 4.98 -7.55 13.70
CA HIS A 115 3.91 -7.36 12.73
C HIS A 115 4.49 -7.18 11.32
N SER A 116 3.70 -7.48 10.31
CA SER A 116 4.03 -7.24 8.90
C SER A 116 3.07 -6.23 8.30
N ALA A 117 3.57 -5.28 7.51
CA ALA A 117 2.75 -4.32 6.77
C ALA A 117 3.22 -4.24 5.32
N VAL A 118 2.27 -4.41 4.41
CA VAL A 118 2.51 -4.32 2.97
C VAL A 118 1.65 -3.21 2.39
N THR A 119 2.24 -2.36 1.56
CA THR A 119 1.49 -1.37 0.78
C THR A 119 1.32 -1.87 -0.65
N LEU A 120 0.09 -1.84 -1.15
CA LEU A 120 -0.24 -2.18 -2.53
C LEU A 120 -0.98 -0.98 -3.16
N ALA A 121 -0.35 -0.27 -4.09
CA ALA A 121 -0.93 0.85 -4.82
C ALA A 121 -1.32 0.50 -6.26
N GLN A 122 -0.78 -0.60 -6.81
CA GLN A 122 -1.05 -1.08 -8.17
C GLN A 122 -1.81 -2.40 -8.26
N ALA A 123 -2.21 -3.01 -7.14
CA ALA A 123 -2.94 -4.28 -7.14
C ALA A 123 -4.38 -4.08 -7.63
N ARG A 124 -4.66 -4.49 -8.88
CA ARG A 124 -5.95 -4.24 -9.56
C ARG A 124 -7.05 -5.27 -9.27
N ASN A 125 -6.71 -6.44 -8.74
CA ASN A 125 -7.68 -7.48 -8.43
C ASN A 125 -7.46 -7.98 -7.00
N PHE A 126 -8.48 -7.80 -6.16
CA PHE A 126 -8.48 -8.22 -4.76
C PHE A 126 -9.32 -9.48 -4.52
N ALA A 127 -10.12 -9.93 -5.51
CA ALA A 127 -10.94 -11.12 -5.39
C ALA A 127 -10.09 -12.36 -5.09
N SER A 128 -8.86 -12.41 -5.61
CA SER A 128 -7.90 -13.49 -5.37
C SER A 128 -7.13 -13.37 -4.04
N LEU A 129 -7.14 -12.20 -3.39
CA LEU A 129 -6.61 -12.01 -2.03
C LEU A 129 -7.63 -12.46 -0.97
N SER A 130 -8.87 -12.77 -1.36
CA SER A 130 -9.86 -13.37 -0.46
C SER A 130 -9.40 -14.72 0.11
N THR A 131 -8.48 -15.43 -0.56
CA THR A 131 -7.86 -16.68 -0.06
C THR A 131 -6.88 -16.44 1.09
N LEU A 132 -6.21 -15.28 1.14
CA LEU A 132 -5.41 -14.84 2.31
C LEU A 132 -6.29 -14.45 3.50
N LEU A 133 -7.56 -14.13 3.22
CA LEU A 133 -8.50 -13.57 4.18
C LEU A 133 -9.53 -14.60 4.67
N ARG A 134 -9.63 -15.76 4.01
CA ARG A 134 -10.41 -16.92 4.45
C ARG A 134 -9.63 -17.68 5.52
N GLU A 135 -10.39 -18.23 6.48
CA GLU A 135 -9.83 -19.10 7.50
C GLU A 135 -9.09 -20.29 6.89
N PRO A 136 -8.01 -20.76 7.52
CA PRO A 136 -7.19 -21.82 6.98
C PRO A 136 -7.96 -23.12 7.11
N ASN A 137 -8.31 -23.70 5.99
CA ASN A 137 -8.45 -25.14 5.88
C ASN A 137 -7.81 -25.53 4.55
N GLN A 138 -6.53 -25.89 4.62
CA GLN A 138 -5.98 -27.15 4.08
C GLN A 138 -4.44 -27.10 3.99
N ARG A 139 -3.84 -28.23 4.35
CA ARG A 139 -2.41 -28.53 4.26
C ARG A 139 -1.88 -28.31 2.85
N ALA A 140 -0.72 -27.68 2.75
CA ALA A 140 0.17 -27.81 1.60
C ALA A 140 1.59 -28.10 2.12
N SER A 141 2.18 -29.17 1.61
CA SER A 141 3.53 -29.67 1.93
C SER A 141 4.63 -28.77 1.37
N SER A 142 5.64 -28.47 2.19
CA SER A 142 6.86 -27.73 1.83
C SER A 142 7.89 -28.60 1.08
N PRO A 143 8.68 -28.06 0.14
CA PRO A 143 9.94 -28.66 -0.28
C PRO A 143 11.11 -28.17 0.60
N SER A 144 12.02 -29.09 0.88
CA SER A 144 13.18 -28.96 1.76
C SER A 144 14.41 -28.38 1.05
N GLY A 145 14.97 -27.30 1.61
CA GLY A 145 16.37 -26.88 1.43
C GLY A 145 16.97 -26.50 2.80
N GLY A 146 18.26 -26.73 3.03
CA GLY A 146 18.93 -26.48 4.32
C GLY A 146 20.20 -25.64 4.18
N LEU A 147 20.57 -24.95 5.26
CA LEU A 147 21.81 -24.18 5.41
C LEU A 147 23.04 -25.12 5.34
N THR A 148 24.17 -24.63 4.82
CA THR A 148 25.43 -25.37 4.79
C THR A 148 26.23 -25.16 6.09
N VAL A 149 27.21 -26.02 6.35
CA VAL A 149 28.06 -25.98 7.56
C VAL A 149 28.85 -24.67 7.68
N ALA A 150 29.20 -24.02 6.56
CA ALA A 150 29.88 -22.73 6.56
C ALA A 150 28.94 -21.59 7.00
N ASP A 151 27.66 -21.66 6.65
CA ASP A 151 26.65 -20.67 7.01
C ASP A 151 26.37 -20.67 8.53
N GLU A 152 26.38 -21.85 9.15
CA GLU A 152 26.15 -21.99 10.60
C GLU A 152 27.28 -21.41 11.44
N GLN A 153 28.53 -21.50 10.98
CA GLN A 153 29.70 -21.00 11.70
C GLN A 153 29.75 -19.47 11.71
N LEU A 154 29.43 -18.84 10.58
CA LEU A 154 29.35 -17.38 10.45
C LEU A 154 28.23 -16.77 11.32
N LEU A 155 27.07 -17.46 11.40
CA LEU A 155 25.94 -17.02 12.23
C LEU A 155 26.26 -17.07 13.73
N ARG A 156 27.16 -17.96 14.17
CA ARG A 156 27.62 -18.05 15.57
C ARG A 156 28.53 -16.89 15.97
N GLU A 157 29.43 -16.50 15.08
CA GLU A 157 30.41 -15.44 15.33
C GLU A 157 29.74 -14.05 15.48
N GLU A 158 28.60 -13.85 14.83
CA GLU A 158 27.84 -12.59 14.85
C GLU A 158 26.73 -12.53 15.92
N GLY A 159 26.62 -13.55 16.79
CA GLY A 159 25.56 -13.63 17.81
C GLY A 159 24.15 -13.84 17.22
N LEU A 160 24.07 -14.32 15.98
CA LEU A 160 22.84 -14.61 15.24
C LEU A 160 22.46 -16.10 15.33
N TYR A 161 23.21 -16.88 16.11
CA TYR A 161 23.00 -18.29 16.40
C TYR A 161 22.51 -18.51 17.85
N PRO A 162 21.55 -19.42 18.09
CA PRO A 162 20.85 -20.22 17.09
C PRO A 162 19.90 -19.35 16.26
N VAL A 163 19.91 -19.55 14.94
CA VAL A 163 18.69 -19.40 14.16
C VAL A 163 17.78 -20.50 14.69
N ILE A 164 16.63 -20.12 15.25
CA ILE A 164 15.70 -21.03 15.95
C ILE A 164 15.69 -22.41 15.27
N SER A 165 16.17 -23.38 16.03
CA SER A 165 16.57 -24.72 15.62
C SER A 165 15.49 -25.48 14.88
N ARG A 166 15.93 -26.33 13.95
CA ARG A 166 15.19 -27.48 13.39
C ARG A 166 14.81 -28.58 14.41
N ALA A 167 14.78 -28.29 15.71
CA ALA A 167 14.50 -29.27 16.76
C ALA A 167 13.94 -28.61 18.03
N GLY A 168 12.83 -27.90 17.88
CA GLY A 168 12.08 -27.27 18.97
C GLY A 168 10.69 -26.86 18.51
N GLY A 169 10.00 -27.81 17.86
CA GLY A 169 8.76 -27.57 17.13
C GLY A 169 9.00 -26.78 15.84
N GLU A 170 8.25 -27.06 14.79
CA GLU A 170 7.78 -25.92 13.98
C GLU A 170 7.31 -24.84 14.97
N PRO A 171 7.52 -23.52 14.75
CA PRO A 171 6.61 -22.57 15.39
C PRO A 171 5.25 -23.11 15.01
N ALA A 172 4.51 -23.69 15.98
CA ALA A 172 3.35 -24.50 15.71
C ALA A 172 2.64 -23.77 14.60
N PHE A 173 2.51 -24.40 13.40
CA PHE A 173 1.70 -23.80 12.35
C PHE A 173 0.46 -23.40 13.10
N SER A 174 0.30 -22.09 13.30
CA SER A 174 -0.84 -21.63 14.02
C SER A 174 -1.94 -22.17 13.13
N THR A 175 -2.72 -23.11 13.68
CA THR A 175 -3.77 -23.77 12.91
C THR A 175 -4.74 -22.71 12.40
N SER A 176 -4.70 -21.52 13.01
CA SER A 176 -5.05 -20.21 12.49
C SER A 176 -3.93 -19.54 11.66
N GLY A 177 -4.20 -19.20 10.41
CA GLY A 177 -3.34 -18.38 9.55
C GLY A 177 -3.13 -16.98 10.13
N PRO A 178 -2.29 -16.14 9.49
CA PRO A 178 -2.02 -14.80 10.00
C PRO A 178 -3.31 -13.97 10.17
N ASP A 179 -3.42 -13.20 11.27
CA ASP A 179 -4.50 -12.21 11.44
C ASP A 179 -4.27 -11.05 10.47
N VAL A 180 -4.79 -11.17 9.26
CA VAL A 180 -4.64 -10.17 8.22
C VAL A 180 -5.77 -9.13 8.33
N ARG A 181 -5.37 -7.86 8.40
CA ARG A 181 -6.28 -6.71 8.33
C ARG A 181 -6.02 -5.90 7.07
N LEU A 182 -7.08 -5.51 6.38
CA LEU A 182 -7.06 -4.72 5.17
C LEU A 182 -7.48 -3.27 5.45
N LEU A 183 -6.59 -2.33 5.12
CA LEU A 183 -6.85 -0.90 5.18
C LEU A 183 -6.89 -0.31 3.77
N LEU A 184 -8.07 0.07 3.31
CA LEU A 184 -8.26 0.72 2.01
C LEU A 184 -8.10 2.24 2.14
N LEU A 185 -7.15 2.83 1.43
CA LEU A 185 -7.03 4.27 1.28
C LEU A 185 -7.78 4.74 0.03
N VAL A 186 -8.91 5.42 0.24
CA VAL A 186 -9.74 5.96 -0.85
C VAL A 186 -9.42 7.44 -1.04
N ARG A 187 -9.44 7.93 -2.27
CA ARG A 187 -9.27 9.34 -2.60
C ARG A 187 -10.48 9.79 -3.43
N ASP A 188 -10.80 11.07 -3.41
CA ASP A 188 -11.82 11.63 -4.31
C ASP A 188 -11.45 11.27 -5.76
N PRO A 189 -12.33 10.61 -6.54
CA PRO A 189 -12.04 10.22 -7.92
C PRO A 189 -11.54 11.40 -8.78
N ARG A 190 -12.03 12.62 -8.52
CA ARG A 190 -11.61 13.84 -9.23
C ARG A 190 -10.18 14.23 -8.86
N ALA A 191 -9.82 14.14 -7.59
CA ALA A 191 -8.45 14.37 -7.12
C ALA A 191 -7.49 13.28 -7.62
N TRP A 192 -7.92 12.02 -7.63
CA TRP A 192 -7.14 10.90 -8.16
C TRP A 192 -6.85 11.08 -9.66
N VAL A 193 -7.87 11.40 -10.46
CA VAL A 193 -7.71 11.69 -11.89
C VAL A 193 -6.76 12.86 -12.10
N THR A 194 -6.93 13.95 -11.36
CA THR A 194 -6.07 15.14 -11.47
C THR A 194 -4.61 14.80 -11.20
N SER A 195 -4.36 14.03 -10.14
CA SER A 195 -3.03 13.55 -9.80
C SER A 195 -2.41 12.75 -10.93
N ARG A 196 -3.18 11.84 -11.55
CA ARG A 196 -2.71 11.04 -12.69
C ARG A 196 -2.47 11.87 -13.95
N LEU A 197 -3.35 12.82 -14.25
CA LEU A 197 -3.22 13.69 -15.42
C LEU A 197 -1.99 14.57 -15.34
N ARG A 198 -1.65 15.09 -14.17
CA ARG A 198 -0.40 15.86 -13.97
C ARG A 198 0.87 15.05 -14.25
N GLN A 199 0.84 13.74 -13.99
CA GLN A 199 1.97 12.86 -14.31
C GLN A 199 2.09 12.60 -15.81
N LEU A 200 0.97 12.64 -16.54
CA LEU A 200 0.93 12.39 -17.99
C LEU A 200 1.15 13.67 -18.81
N TYR A 201 0.81 14.82 -18.24
CA TYR A 201 0.74 16.10 -18.93
C TYR A 201 1.34 17.21 -18.06
N GLU A 202 2.67 17.33 -18.06
CA GLU A 202 3.40 18.27 -17.19
C GLU A 202 3.08 19.74 -17.49
N ASN A 203 2.82 20.09 -18.76
CA ASN A 203 2.63 21.47 -19.23
C ASN A 203 1.16 21.90 -19.34
N VAL A 204 0.21 21.06 -18.93
CA VAL A 204 -1.22 21.37 -19.04
C VAL A 204 -1.73 21.94 -17.72
N THR A 205 -2.20 23.19 -17.78
CA THR A 205 -2.70 23.92 -16.61
C THR A 205 -4.17 23.66 -16.32
N GLN A 206 -4.96 23.28 -17.34
CA GLN A 206 -6.38 22.97 -17.21
C GLN A 206 -6.77 21.74 -18.05
N PHE A 207 -7.40 20.74 -17.41
CA PHE A 207 -7.77 19.48 -18.04
C PHE A 207 -9.23 19.47 -18.51
N GLN A 208 -9.37 19.20 -19.82
CA GLN A 208 -10.64 18.98 -20.51
C GLN A 208 -11.15 17.53 -20.47
N PRO A 209 -12.42 17.26 -20.83
CA PRO A 209 -13.01 15.91 -20.87
C PRO A 209 -12.23 14.87 -21.70
N GLY A 210 -11.48 15.29 -22.72
CA GLY A 210 -10.62 14.41 -23.51
C GLY A 210 -9.49 13.79 -22.69
N HIS A 211 -8.81 14.59 -21.86
CA HIS A 211 -7.75 14.13 -20.97
C HIS A 211 -8.28 13.13 -19.94
N VAL A 212 -9.46 13.38 -19.38
CA VAL A 212 -10.10 12.48 -18.40
C VAL A 212 -10.21 11.04 -18.90
N THR A 213 -10.49 10.84 -20.20
CA THR A 213 -10.55 9.49 -20.80
C THR A 213 -9.21 8.75 -20.65
N VAL A 214 -8.09 9.45 -20.85
CA VAL A 214 -6.73 8.89 -20.78
C VAL A 214 -6.36 8.47 -19.36
N ALA A 215 -6.87 9.20 -18.35
CA ALA A 215 -6.67 8.85 -16.94
C ALA A 215 -7.42 7.57 -16.51
N ARG A 216 -8.39 7.09 -17.30
CA ARG A 216 -9.23 5.92 -16.99
C ARG A 216 -9.79 5.93 -15.55
N PRO A 217 -10.56 6.97 -15.15
CA PRO A 217 -11.23 7.02 -13.85
C PRO A 217 -12.07 5.79 -13.53
N GLN A 218 -12.71 5.20 -14.54
CA GLN A 218 -13.54 4.02 -14.36
C GLN A 218 -12.73 2.85 -13.77
N ASP A 219 -11.52 2.57 -14.26
CA ASP A 219 -10.63 1.53 -13.71
C ASP A 219 -10.39 1.73 -12.19
N TYR A 220 -10.20 2.97 -11.74
CA TYR A 220 -10.01 3.28 -10.32
C TYR A 220 -11.28 3.06 -9.50
N CYS A 221 -12.41 3.56 -10.00
CA CYS A 221 -13.67 3.45 -9.29
C CYS A 221 -14.18 2.00 -9.23
N ASP A 222 -14.07 1.25 -10.34
CA ASP A 222 -14.36 -0.19 -10.39
C ASP A 222 -13.48 -0.97 -9.41
N TRP A 223 -12.20 -0.61 -9.30
CA TRP A 223 -11.30 -1.20 -8.32
C TRP A 223 -11.75 -0.97 -6.87
N VAL A 224 -12.16 0.25 -6.52
CA VAL A 224 -12.72 0.55 -5.19
C VAL A 224 -13.99 -0.27 -4.97
N LEU A 225 -14.89 -0.31 -5.95
CA LEU A 225 -16.14 -1.09 -5.88
C LEU A 225 -15.88 -2.60 -5.73
N ALA A 226 -14.86 -3.14 -6.39
CA ALA A 226 -14.50 -4.55 -6.28
C ALA A 226 -13.90 -4.92 -4.90
N ILE A 227 -13.01 -4.09 -4.34
CA ILE A 227 -12.44 -4.32 -2.99
C ILE A 227 -13.51 -4.26 -1.94
N THR A 228 -14.38 -3.28 -2.11
CA THR A 228 -15.50 -3.13 -1.23
C THR A 228 -16.38 -4.38 -1.44
N GLY A 229 -16.87 -4.66 -2.64
CA GLY A 229 -17.92 -5.66 -2.90
C GLY A 229 -19.26 -4.98 -3.16
N SER A 230 -19.21 -3.82 -3.83
CA SER A 230 -20.36 -3.02 -4.23
C SER A 230 -20.55 -3.09 -5.74
N GLU A 231 -21.80 -3.04 -6.16
CA GLU A 231 -22.14 -2.91 -7.57
C GLU A 231 -22.27 -1.43 -7.97
N PRO A 232 -21.89 -1.06 -9.21
CA PRO A 232 -22.15 0.26 -9.74
C PRO A 232 -23.66 0.55 -9.75
N THR A 233 -24.07 1.69 -9.22
CA THR A 233 -25.46 2.12 -9.18
C THR A 233 -25.65 3.46 -9.89
N SER A 234 -26.83 3.65 -10.47
CA SER A 234 -27.22 4.93 -11.07
C SER A 234 -27.65 5.96 -10.03
N ARG A 235 -28.04 5.51 -8.83
CA ARG A 235 -28.53 6.31 -7.70
C ARG A 235 -27.46 6.45 -6.62
N MET A 236 -27.36 7.62 -6.00
CA MET A 236 -26.40 7.81 -4.92
C MET A 236 -26.89 7.08 -3.66
N ASN A 237 -26.19 6.02 -3.27
CA ASN A 237 -26.40 5.32 -2.01
C ASN A 237 -25.18 5.55 -1.08
N ASN A 238 -25.45 5.76 0.20
CA ASN A 238 -24.40 5.90 1.22
C ASN A 238 -24.17 4.58 1.97
N THR A 239 -24.93 3.54 1.62
CA THR A 239 -24.84 2.21 2.19
C THR A 239 -23.79 1.40 1.45
N TRP A 240 -22.83 0.92 2.23
CA TRP A 240 -21.71 0.10 1.78
C TRP A 240 -21.63 -1.10 2.71
N SER A 241 -21.66 -2.32 2.16
CA SER A 241 -21.63 -3.57 2.94
C SER A 241 -20.20 -4.06 3.08
N LYS A 242 -19.58 -4.02 4.26
CA LYS A 242 -18.20 -4.54 4.47
C LYS A 242 -17.99 -5.88 3.73
N PRO A 243 -16.81 -6.11 3.10
CA PRO A 243 -16.61 -7.32 2.30
C PRO A 243 -16.88 -8.56 3.15
N HIS A 244 -17.62 -9.52 2.60
CA HIS A 244 -18.02 -10.73 3.32
C HIS A 244 -16.79 -11.45 3.89
N GLY A 245 -16.82 -11.83 5.18
CA GLY A 245 -15.69 -12.50 5.85
C GLY A 245 -14.60 -11.57 6.41
N LEU A 246 -14.73 -10.24 6.29
CA LEU A 246 -13.76 -9.26 6.82
C LEU A 246 -14.30 -8.39 7.97
N GLN A 247 -15.32 -8.87 8.68
CA GLN A 247 -15.83 -8.15 9.83
C GLN A 247 -14.73 -7.95 10.88
N GLY A 248 -14.51 -6.69 11.31
CA GLY A 248 -13.41 -6.31 12.20
C GLY A 248 -12.01 -6.31 11.56
N ARG A 249 -11.85 -6.84 10.35
CA ARG A 249 -10.57 -6.95 9.62
C ARG A 249 -10.48 -6.07 8.37
N PHE A 250 -11.53 -5.31 8.05
CA PHE A 250 -11.53 -4.32 6.97
C PHE A 250 -11.87 -2.92 7.48
N ALA A 251 -11.09 -1.93 7.05
CA ALA A 251 -11.40 -0.53 7.22
C ALA A 251 -11.09 0.24 5.92
N ALA A 252 -11.88 1.28 5.66
CA ALA A 252 -11.61 2.24 4.59
C ALA A 252 -11.41 3.63 5.19
N VAL A 253 -10.43 4.36 4.67
CA VAL A 253 -10.06 5.70 5.12
C VAL A 253 -9.90 6.61 3.92
N ARG A 254 -10.44 7.82 4.01
CA ARG A 254 -10.25 8.84 2.97
C ARG A 254 -8.89 9.49 3.10
N HIS A 255 -8.21 9.66 1.98
CA HIS A 255 -6.95 10.38 1.86
C HIS A 255 -7.07 11.79 2.42
N GLU A 256 -8.20 12.44 2.16
CA GLU A 256 -8.49 13.81 2.58
C GLU A 256 -8.51 13.94 4.11
N ASP A 257 -9.06 12.96 4.83
CA ASP A 257 -9.04 12.95 6.29
C ASP A 257 -7.64 12.71 6.85
N VAL A 258 -6.82 11.89 6.17
CA VAL A 258 -5.43 11.63 6.55
C VAL A 258 -4.56 12.88 6.37
N VAL A 259 -4.79 13.64 5.30
CA VAL A 259 -4.09 14.91 5.04
C VAL A 259 -4.54 15.99 6.04
N ASP A 260 -5.84 16.12 6.27
CA ASP A 260 -6.41 17.16 7.13
C ASP A 260 -6.09 16.94 8.62
N ARG A 261 -6.19 15.69 9.10
CA ARG A 261 -6.04 15.33 10.53
C ARG A 261 -5.11 14.14 10.72
N PRO A 262 -3.82 14.25 10.32
CA PRO A 262 -2.89 13.13 10.25
C PRO A 262 -2.71 12.38 11.57
N LEU A 263 -2.57 13.11 12.68
CA LEU A 263 -2.39 12.49 14.00
C LEU A 263 -3.67 11.82 14.51
N GLN A 264 -4.84 12.42 14.28
CA GLN A 264 -6.12 11.82 14.69
C GLN A 264 -6.42 10.56 13.87
N MET A 265 -6.17 10.61 12.57
CA MET A 265 -6.36 9.46 11.69
C MET A 265 -5.36 8.35 11.98
N ALA A 266 -4.09 8.67 12.29
CA ALA A 266 -3.13 7.68 12.76
C ALA A 266 -3.64 6.96 14.03
N ARG A 267 -4.16 7.69 15.03
CA ARG A 267 -4.74 7.05 16.22
C ARG A 267 -5.90 6.10 15.89
N LYS A 268 -6.79 6.49 14.97
CA LYS A 268 -7.90 5.62 14.51
C LYS A 268 -7.40 4.36 13.80
N VAL A 269 -6.41 4.50 12.92
CA VAL A 269 -5.79 3.37 12.20
C VAL A 269 -5.09 2.41 13.17
N TYR A 270 -4.36 2.94 14.16
CA TYR A 270 -3.69 2.13 15.19
C TYR A 270 -4.67 1.37 16.08
N ARG A 271 -5.78 2.03 16.46
CA ARG A 271 -6.89 1.36 17.15
C ARG A 271 -7.49 0.25 16.30
N PHE A 272 -7.69 0.48 15.01
CA PHE A 272 -8.21 -0.52 14.08
C PHE A 272 -7.29 -1.75 13.97
N VAL A 273 -5.98 -1.58 13.98
CA VAL A 273 -5.04 -2.73 13.96
C VAL A 273 -4.76 -3.31 15.36
N GLY A 274 -5.38 -2.78 16.42
CA GLY A 274 -5.22 -3.28 17.78
C GLY A 274 -3.87 -2.96 18.43
N LEU A 275 -3.18 -1.89 18.00
CA LEU A 275 -1.84 -1.54 18.47
C LEU A 275 -1.80 -0.12 19.07
N PRO A 276 -0.93 0.14 20.08
CA PRO A 276 -0.69 1.48 20.56
C PRO A 276 0.07 2.31 19.50
N LEU A 277 -0.27 3.60 19.38
CA LEU A 277 0.44 4.51 18.48
C LEU A 277 1.83 4.85 19.04
N HIS A 278 2.88 4.33 18.40
CA HIS A 278 4.26 4.52 18.86
C HIS A 278 4.77 5.96 18.68
N LEU A 279 5.57 6.44 19.64
CA LEU A 279 6.11 7.81 19.67
C LEU A 279 6.89 8.18 18.40
N ARG A 280 7.74 7.27 17.88
CA ARG A 280 8.45 7.46 16.60
C ARG A 280 7.52 7.83 15.43
N VAL A 281 6.32 7.25 15.39
CA VAL A 281 5.33 7.54 14.34
C VAL A 281 4.74 8.92 14.56
N VAL A 282 4.44 9.29 15.81
CA VAL A 282 3.96 10.64 16.18
C VAL A 282 5.00 11.70 15.79
N SER A 283 6.25 11.52 16.20
CA SER A 283 7.35 12.45 15.87
C SER A 283 7.56 12.57 14.37
N TRP A 284 7.49 11.45 13.63
CA TRP A 284 7.57 11.47 12.18
C TRP A 284 6.41 12.24 11.55
N LEU A 285 5.17 12.04 12.03
CA LEU A 285 4.00 12.76 11.52
C LEU A 285 4.18 14.26 11.75
N GLN A 286 4.46 14.69 12.99
CA GLN A 286 4.66 16.09 13.34
C GLN A 286 5.76 16.76 12.49
N LYS A 287 6.88 16.07 12.25
CA LYS A 287 7.98 16.57 11.42
C LYS A 287 7.63 16.68 9.93
N ASN A 288 6.71 15.86 9.42
CA ASN A 288 6.40 15.80 7.98
C ASN A 288 5.05 16.42 7.59
N THR A 289 4.25 16.83 8.57
CA THR A 289 2.98 17.55 8.38
C THR A 289 3.09 19.04 8.74
N GLY A 290 4.31 19.53 9.00
CA GLY A 290 4.60 20.94 9.26
C GLY A 290 4.63 21.81 8.00
N ASN A 291 4.55 23.13 8.18
CA ASN A 291 4.37 24.14 7.12
C ASN A 291 5.60 24.41 6.22
N GLU A 292 6.73 23.72 6.40
CA GLU A 292 7.95 23.99 5.63
C GLU A 292 7.96 23.27 4.27
N ARG A 293 8.28 24.05 3.23
CA ARG A 293 8.01 23.76 1.81
C ARG A 293 9.28 23.50 1.02
N THR A 294 9.91 22.34 1.15
CA THR A 294 10.93 21.92 0.16
C THR A 294 11.14 20.40 0.21
N SER A 295 10.62 19.69 -0.80
CA SER A 295 11.17 18.41 -1.22
C SER A 295 11.05 18.26 -2.75
N PRO A 296 12.16 17.99 -3.46
CA PRO A 296 12.16 17.84 -4.92
C PRO A 296 11.61 16.49 -5.41
N ASP A 297 11.35 15.53 -4.51
CA ASP A 297 10.93 14.17 -4.88
C ASP A 297 9.40 14.03 -5.07
N MET A 298 9.02 13.49 -6.23
CA MET A 298 7.65 13.30 -6.74
C MET A 298 6.82 12.31 -5.92
N PHE A 299 7.47 11.37 -5.22
CA PHE A 299 6.80 10.37 -4.37
C PHE A 299 6.93 10.66 -2.87
N SER A 300 7.51 11.81 -2.51
CA SER A 300 7.70 12.16 -1.11
C SER A 300 6.36 12.26 -0.37
N SER A 301 6.29 11.58 0.78
CA SER A 301 5.17 11.70 1.73
C SER A 301 4.84 13.15 2.09
N ARG A 302 5.83 14.06 2.04
CA ARG A 302 5.64 15.51 2.26
C ARG A 302 4.85 16.19 1.14
N ARG A 303 5.16 15.98 -0.16
CA ARG A 303 4.38 16.58 -1.26
C ARG A 303 2.93 16.11 -1.28
N ASN A 304 2.70 14.81 -1.07
CA ASN A 304 1.35 14.23 -1.07
C ASN A 304 0.47 14.75 0.09
N LEU A 305 1.08 15.15 1.20
CA LEU A 305 0.40 15.78 2.34
C LEU A 305 0.23 17.30 2.18
N GLN A 306 0.89 17.93 1.20
CA GLN A 306 0.92 19.39 1.04
C GLN A 306 0.16 19.91 -0.19
N GLU A 307 -0.21 19.05 -1.16
CA GLU A 307 -1.11 19.47 -2.24
C GLU A 307 -2.51 19.79 -1.66
N PRO A 308 -3.13 20.94 -1.98
CA PRO A 308 -4.49 21.21 -1.59
C PRO A 308 -5.41 20.08 -2.05
N VAL A 309 -6.08 19.43 -1.10
CA VAL A 309 -7.04 18.33 -1.33
C VAL A 309 -8.04 18.66 -2.45
N ASP A 310 -8.41 19.93 -2.56
CA ASP A 310 -9.41 20.44 -3.51
C ASP A 310 -8.80 21.07 -4.78
N SER A 311 -7.52 20.85 -5.07
CA SER A 311 -6.82 21.42 -6.25
C SER A 311 -7.54 21.11 -7.57
N TRP A 312 -8.18 19.93 -7.65
CA TRP A 312 -8.96 19.48 -8.80
C TRP A 312 -10.07 20.46 -9.20
N ARG A 313 -10.58 21.28 -8.27
CA ARG A 313 -11.62 22.30 -8.55
C ARG A 313 -11.13 23.42 -9.46
N ALA A 314 -9.84 23.74 -9.41
CA ALA A 314 -9.24 24.78 -10.23
C ALA A 314 -8.69 24.23 -11.56
N ILE A 315 -8.33 22.94 -11.59
CA ILE A 315 -7.56 22.33 -12.69
C ILE A 315 -8.48 21.60 -13.66
N LEU A 316 -9.54 20.95 -13.18
CA LEU A 316 -10.51 20.28 -14.05
C LEU A 316 -11.57 21.29 -14.51
N THR A 317 -11.90 21.30 -15.80
CA THR A 317 -13.09 22.05 -16.25
C THR A 317 -14.37 21.47 -15.69
N PHE A 318 -15.43 22.27 -15.58
CA PHE A 318 -16.74 21.78 -15.14
C PHE A 318 -17.22 20.60 -15.98
N ALA A 319 -17.01 20.62 -17.30
CA ALA A 319 -17.31 19.49 -18.18
C ALA A 319 -16.48 18.23 -17.85
N ALA A 320 -15.19 18.40 -17.52
CA ALA A 320 -14.33 17.29 -17.11
C ALA A 320 -14.78 16.68 -15.77
N ILE A 321 -15.16 17.53 -14.81
CA ILE A 321 -15.72 17.11 -13.51
C ILE A 321 -17.02 16.34 -13.71
N LYS A 322 -17.92 16.87 -14.54
CA LYS A 322 -19.20 16.24 -14.86
C LYS A 322 -18.98 14.85 -15.47
N LYS A 323 -18.04 14.72 -16.42
CA LYS A 323 -17.68 13.43 -17.01
C LYS A 323 -17.24 12.38 -15.98
N ILE A 324 -16.44 12.75 -14.97
CA ILE A 324 -16.05 11.83 -13.89
C ILE A 324 -17.26 11.44 -13.03
N GLN A 325 -18.05 12.44 -12.63
CA GLN A 325 -19.23 12.28 -11.77
C GLN A 325 -20.38 11.49 -12.43
N GLU A 326 -20.41 11.42 -13.76
CA GLU A 326 -21.45 10.73 -14.52
C GLU A 326 -21.14 9.24 -14.75
N MET A 327 -19.89 8.81 -14.56
CA MET A 327 -19.55 7.39 -14.59
C MET A 327 -20.21 6.69 -13.41
N ALA A 328 -20.96 5.62 -13.68
CA ALA A 328 -21.75 4.89 -12.67
C ALA A 328 -20.88 4.47 -11.47
N SER A 329 -19.71 3.89 -11.74
CA SER A 329 -18.80 3.43 -10.69
C SER A 329 -18.27 4.58 -9.83
N CYS A 330 -17.83 5.67 -10.46
CA CYS A 330 -17.33 6.82 -9.73
C CYS A 330 -18.42 7.54 -8.95
N ARG A 331 -19.63 7.66 -9.51
CA ARG A 331 -20.80 8.19 -8.79
C ARG A 331 -21.08 7.37 -7.53
N THR A 332 -21.03 6.05 -7.63
CA THR A 332 -21.25 5.14 -6.50
C THR A 332 -20.17 5.32 -5.43
N VAL A 333 -18.90 5.31 -5.81
CA VAL A 333 -17.77 5.59 -4.89
C VAL A 333 -17.92 6.96 -4.23
N MET A 334 -18.33 7.97 -4.99
CA MET A 334 -18.57 9.31 -4.43
C MET A 334 -19.70 9.36 -3.41
N GLY A 335 -20.78 8.62 -3.64
CA GLY A 335 -21.85 8.43 -2.65
C GLY A 335 -21.37 7.74 -1.38
N MET A 336 -20.75 6.56 -1.54
CA MET A 336 -20.25 5.73 -0.45
C MET A 336 -19.31 6.48 0.50
N PHE A 337 -18.42 7.32 -0.05
CA PHE A 337 -17.43 8.08 0.73
C PHE A 337 -17.82 9.54 0.98
N SER A 338 -19.09 9.89 0.72
CA SER A 338 -19.68 11.21 1.00
C SER A 338 -18.93 12.38 0.32
N TYR A 339 -18.42 12.16 -0.90
CA TYR A 339 -17.84 13.23 -1.71
C TYR A 339 -18.97 14.10 -2.30
N LYS A 340 -18.94 15.41 -2.00
CA LYS A 340 -19.94 16.36 -2.50
C LYS A 340 -19.85 16.49 -4.02
N MET A 341 -20.98 16.28 -4.70
CA MET A 341 -21.10 16.45 -6.16
C MET A 341 -21.14 17.94 -6.52
N VAL A 342 -20.48 18.29 -7.63
CA VAL A 342 -20.56 19.60 -8.26
C VAL A 342 -21.68 19.55 -9.29
N ARG A 343 -22.77 20.28 -9.07
CA ARG A 343 -23.94 20.33 -9.97
C ARG A 343 -23.93 21.56 -10.86
N HIS A 344 -23.37 22.66 -10.36
CA HIS A 344 -23.27 23.93 -11.05
C HIS A 344 -21.84 24.48 -10.98
N VAL A 345 -21.47 25.33 -11.94
CA VAL A 345 -20.16 26.01 -11.95
C VAL A 345 -19.93 26.81 -10.64
N ALA A 346 -21.00 27.38 -10.08
CA ALA A 346 -20.96 28.08 -8.79
C ALA A 346 -20.48 27.20 -7.61
N ASP A 347 -20.72 25.88 -7.67
CA ASP A 347 -20.32 24.96 -6.61
C ASP A 347 -18.78 24.83 -6.49
N LEU A 348 -18.03 25.19 -7.55
CA LEU A 348 -16.57 25.18 -7.56
C LEU A 348 -15.98 26.19 -6.58
N ASN A 349 -16.66 27.32 -6.35
CA ASN A 349 -16.19 28.42 -5.50
C ASN A 349 -16.67 28.32 -4.03
N SER A 350 -17.66 27.46 -3.76
CA SER A 350 -18.41 27.45 -2.49
C SER A 350 -17.69 26.79 -1.30
N THR A 351 -16.70 25.91 -1.53
CA THR A 351 -16.12 25.07 -0.47
C THR A 351 -14.93 25.67 0.28
N VAL A 352 -14.33 26.76 -0.18
CA VAL A 352 -13.24 27.44 0.55
C VAL A 352 -13.74 28.03 1.88
N LYS A 353 -15.03 28.39 1.97
CA LYS A 353 -15.63 28.98 3.18
C LYS A 353 -16.12 27.94 4.21
N SER A 354 -16.40 26.70 3.81
CA SER A 354 -17.05 25.71 4.70
C SER A 354 -16.10 25.00 5.67
N ARG A 355 -14.77 25.08 5.48
CA ARG A 355 -13.79 24.38 6.35
C ARG A 355 -13.45 25.11 7.66
N LYS A 356 -13.92 26.36 7.85
CA LYS A 356 -13.70 27.11 9.10
C LYS A 356 -14.78 26.90 10.18
N GLY A 357 -15.82 26.12 9.92
CA GLY A 357 -16.89 25.95 10.91
C GLY A 357 -17.76 24.74 10.63
N GLU A 358 -17.28 23.54 10.94
CA GLU A 358 -18.16 22.42 11.29
C GLU A 358 -17.35 21.36 12.04
N LYS A 359 -17.35 21.46 13.38
CA LYS A 359 -17.07 20.30 14.24
C LYS A 359 -18.23 19.33 14.03
N ARG A 360 -18.00 18.25 13.27
CA ARG A 360 -18.85 17.05 13.32
C ARG A 360 -18.04 15.90 13.89
N GLU A 361 -18.28 15.62 15.16
CA GLU A 361 -18.14 14.28 15.72
C GLU A 361 -19.21 13.43 15.05
N ASP A 362 -18.78 12.39 14.32
CA ASP A 362 -19.58 11.18 14.13
C ASP A 362 -18.61 10.06 13.73
N VAL A 363 -18.41 9.15 14.68
CA VAL A 363 -17.81 7.84 14.44
C VAL A 363 -18.97 6.88 14.42
N SER A 364 -19.35 6.42 13.23
CA SER A 364 -20.26 5.29 13.10
C SER A 364 -19.50 4.00 13.42
N THR A 365 -19.53 3.60 14.69
CA THR A 365 -19.27 2.23 15.11
C THR A 365 -20.57 1.46 15.09
N SER A 366 -20.70 0.55 14.13
CA SER A 366 -21.57 -0.63 14.20
C SER A 366 -20.88 -1.79 13.49
#